data_AF-V5GYR0-F1
#
_entry.id   AF-V5GYR0-F1
#
_cell.length_a   1.000
_cell.length_b   1.000
_cell.length_c   1.000
_cell.angle_alpha   90.00
_cell.angle_beta   90.00
_cell.angle_gamma   90.00
#
_symmetry.space_group_name_H-M   'P 1'
#
loop_
_entity.id
_entity.type
_entity.pdbx_description
1 polymer ?
#
loop_
_entity_poly.entity_id
_entity_poly.type
_entity_poly.pdbx_seq_one_letter_code
_entity_poly.pdbx_strand_id
1 'polypeptide(L)'
;MSRDQNYLHRMTCLFCINVLSEACGGDITGKLMLSTVLSLAGDNVANVRFNVAKTLQRIAPILDAPTLQGQVKPCLEKLNTDTDVDVRYFASEAICVLP
;
A
#
# COMPACT_ATOMS: atom_id res chain seq x y z
N MET A 1 15.76 1.17 3.90
CA MET A 1 14.91 0.28 3.07
C MET A 1 13.84 1.05 2.31
N SER A 2 12.85 1.69 2.93
CA SER A 2 11.79 2.42 2.20
C SER A 2 12.26 3.71 1.49
N ARG A 3 13.40 4.28 1.88
CA ARG A 3 14.03 5.45 1.23
C ARG A 3 15.34 5.11 0.49
N ASP A 4 15.59 3.82 0.27
CA ASP A 4 16.81 3.38 -0.39
C ASP A 4 16.82 3.80 -1.87
N GLN A 5 18.01 4.06 -2.43
CA GLN A 5 18.15 4.40 -3.85
C GLN A 5 17.77 3.20 -4.73
N ASN A 6 18.06 1.97 -4.27
CA ASN A 6 17.69 0.76 -4.96
C ASN A 6 16.20 0.44 -4.70
N TYR A 7 15.40 0.49 -5.76
CA TYR A 7 13.97 0.21 -5.68
C TYR A 7 13.66 -1.23 -5.23
N LEU A 8 14.60 -2.19 -5.40
CA LEU A 8 14.44 -3.55 -4.90
C LEU A 8 14.28 -3.57 -3.37
N HIS A 9 15.06 -2.76 -2.64
CA HIS A 9 14.93 -2.66 -1.18
C HIS A 9 13.59 -2.03 -0.76
N ARG A 10 13.05 -1.13 -1.58
CA ARG A 10 11.71 -0.55 -1.37
C ARG A 10 10.62 -1.58 -1.60
N MET A 11 10.74 -2.43 -2.62
CA MET A 11 9.84 -3.57 -2.82
C MET A 11 9.95 -4.60 -1.70
N THR A 12 11.17 -4.96 -1.26
CA THR A 12 11.36 -5.84 -0.11
C THR A 12 10.66 -5.31 1.14
N CYS A 13 10.69 -3.98 1.35
CA CYS A 13 9.96 -3.36 2.45
C CYS A 13 8.45 -3.64 2.38
N LEU A 14 7.83 -3.52 1.20
CA LEU A 14 6.41 -3.81 0.99
C LEU A 14 6.09 -5.30 1.21
N PHE A 15 6.96 -6.20 0.73
CA PHE A 15 6.78 -7.64 0.95
C PHE A 15 6.93 -8.03 2.42
N CYS A 16 7.85 -7.42 3.15
CA CYS A 16 7.98 -7.63 4.60
C CYS A 16 6.70 -7.18 5.32
N ILE A 17 6.14 -6.02 4.96
CA ILE A 17 4.89 -5.54 5.55
C ILE A 17 3.74 -6.52 5.30
N ASN A 18 3.64 -7.09 4.10
CA ASN A 18 2.61 -8.08 3.76
C ASN A 18 2.64 -9.33 4.64
N VAL A 19 3.81 -9.72 5.14
CA VAL A 19 3.99 -10.89 6.02
C VAL A 19 3.78 -10.50 7.48
N LEU A 20 4.35 -9.37 7.90
CA LEU A 20 4.30 -8.93 9.30
C LEU A 20 2.92 -8.45 9.73
N SER A 21 2.12 -7.91 8.80
CA SER A 21 0.80 -7.34 9.10
C SER A 21 -0.14 -8.35 9.77
N GLU A 22 -0.09 -9.61 9.35
CA GLU A 22 -0.91 -10.69 9.92
C GLU A 22 -0.50 -11.03 11.35
N ALA A 23 0.81 -11.05 11.63
CA ALA A 23 1.35 -11.37 12.95
C ALA A 23 1.20 -10.21 13.95
N CYS A 24 1.27 -8.97 13.47
CA CYS A 24 1.23 -7.77 14.30
C CYS A 24 -0.20 -7.24 14.57
N GLY A 25 -1.19 -7.66 13.77
CA GLY A 25 -2.57 -7.22 13.89
C GLY A 25 -2.82 -5.77 13.43
N GLY A 26 -4.09 -5.37 13.44
CA GLY A 26 -4.56 -4.11 12.88
C GLY A 26 -3.96 -2.86 13.51
N ASP A 27 -3.87 -2.82 14.84
CA ASP A 27 -3.37 -1.67 15.60
C ASP A 27 -1.92 -1.30 15.24
N ILE A 28 -1.03 -2.29 15.28
CA ILE A 28 0.39 -2.09 14.96
C ILE A 28 0.55 -1.79 13.47
N THR A 29 -0.18 -2.51 12.62
CA THR A 29 -0.12 -2.31 11.16
C THR A 29 -0.54 -0.89 10.79
N GLY A 30 -1.70 -0.43 11.29
CA GLY A 30 -2.21 0.91 11.03
C GLY A 30 -1.33 2.03 11.57
N LYS A 31 -0.77 1.87 12.77
CA LYS A 31 0.04 2.92 13.43
C LYS A 31 1.47 3.00 12.89
N LEU A 32 2.12 1.86 12.64
CA LEU A 32 3.56 1.81 12.36
C LEU A 32 3.91 1.45 10.92
N MET A 33 3.12 0.59 10.26
CA MET A 33 3.48 0.07 8.93
C MET A 33 2.79 0.85 7.81
N LEU A 34 1.53 1.24 8.00
CA LEU A 34 0.74 1.93 6.98
C LEU A 34 1.40 3.23 6.51
N SER A 35 1.97 4.01 7.43
CA SER A 35 2.69 5.25 7.09
C SER A 35 3.82 5.01 6.07
N THR A 36 4.53 3.88 6.18
CA THR A 36 5.58 3.50 5.24
C THR A 36 4.98 3.17 3.87
N VAL A 37 3.91 2.39 3.82
CA VAL A 37 3.21 2.03 2.58
C VAL A 37 2.70 3.27 1.85
N LEU A 38 2.04 4.18 2.57
CA LEU A 38 1.53 5.43 2.01
C LEU A 38 2.64 6.33 1.47
N SER A 39 3.79 6.39 2.14
CA SER A 39 4.94 7.18 1.67
C SER A 39 5.50 6.69 0.33
N LEU A 40 5.35 5.39 0.03
CA LEU A 40 5.81 4.78 -1.22
C LEU A 40 4.83 4.96 -2.37
N ALA A 41 3.62 5.47 -2.14
CA ALA A 41 2.64 5.71 -3.19
C ALA A 41 3.10 6.78 -4.21
N GLY A 42 4.05 7.63 -3.83
CA GLY A 42 4.67 8.64 -4.70
C GLY A 42 6.01 8.24 -5.30
N ASP A 43 6.36 6.95 -5.27
CA ASP A 43 7.67 6.48 -5.76
C ASP A 43 7.85 6.73 -7.26
N ASN A 44 9.07 7.06 -7.69
CA ASN A 44 9.39 7.29 -9.11
C ASN A 44 9.26 6.01 -9.96
N VAL A 45 9.32 4.82 -9.35
CA VAL A 45 9.25 3.53 -10.04
C VAL A 45 7.83 2.97 -9.96
N ALA A 46 7.20 2.76 -11.12
CA ALA A 46 5.83 2.23 -11.22
C ALA A 46 5.65 0.88 -10.50
N ASN A 47 6.68 0.02 -10.56
CA ASN A 47 6.69 -1.26 -9.85
C ASN A 47 6.52 -1.13 -8.33
N VAL A 48 7.12 -0.10 -7.73
CA VAL A 48 6.92 0.19 -6.31
C VAL A 48 5.48 0.66 -6.08
N ARG A 49 4.97 1.58 -6.92
CA ARG A 49 3.63 2.14 -6.77
C ARG A 49 2.51 1.12 -6.94
N PHE A 50 2.59 0.20 -7.90
CA PHE A 50 1.55 -0.83 -8.00
C PHE A 50 1.65 -1.85 -6.86
N ASN A 51 2.86 -2.15 -6.35
CA ASN A 51 3.00 -2.99 -5.16
C ASN A 51 2.43 -2.31 -3.91
N VAL A 52 2.43 -0.97 -3.83
CA VAL A 52 1.70 -0.24 -2.78
C VAL A 52 0.21 -0.57 -2.85
N ALA A 53 -0.42 -0.54 -4.04
CA ALA A 53 -1.83 -0.90 -4.18
C ALA A 53 -2.11 -2.34 -3.73
N LYS A 54 -1.26 -3.30 -4.14
CA LYS A 54 -1.38 -4.72 -3.73
C LYS A 54 -1.18 -4.91 -2.21
N THR A 55 -0.25 -4.18 -1.61
CA THR A 55 -0.05 -4.21 -0.16
C THR A 55 -1.24 -3.62 0.58
N LEU A 56 -1.78 -2.49 0.13
CA LEU A 56 -2.98 -1.87 0.72
C LEU A 56 -4.19 -2.82 0.65
N GLN A 57 -4.40 -3.49 -0.49
CA GLN A 57 -5.43 -4.52 -0.65
C GLN A 57 -5.27 -5.65 0.38
N ARG A 58 -4.04 -6.14 0.58
CA ARG A 58 -3.76 -7.25 1.50
C ARG A 58 -4.00 -6.89 2.97
N ILE A 59 -3.58 -5.70 3.39
CA ILE A 59 -3.71 -5.28 4.79
C ILE A 59 -5.08 -4.68 5.10
N ALA A 60 -5.89 -4.34 4.10
CA ALA A 60 -7.21 -3.72 4.33
C ALA A 60 -8.11 -4.51 5.30
N PRO A 61 -8.23 -5.85 5.23
CA PRO A 61 -9.12 -6.61 6.11
C PRO A 61 -8.77 -6.55 7.60
N ILE A 62 -7.54 -6.16 7.96
CA ILE A 62 -7.10 -6.06 9.36
C ILE A 62 -7.15 -4.62 9.90
N LEU A 63 -7.45 -3.63 9.06
CA LEU A 63 -7.53 -2.22 9.45
C LEU A 63 -8.96 -1.85 9.85
N ASP A 64 -9.09 -0.83 10.71
CA ASP A 64 -10.38 -0.30 11.12
C ASP A 64 -10.99 0.61 10.04
N ALA A 65 -12.33 0.69 10.02
CA ALA A 65 -13.06 1.46 9.01
C ALA A 65 -12.63 2.95 8.90
N PRO A 66 -12.34 3.68 10.01
CA PRO A 66 -11.80 5.04 9.92
C PRO A 66 -10.48 5.12 9.15
N THR A 67 -9.56 4.18 9.37
CA THR A 67 -8.28 4.14 8.65
C THR A 67 -8.48 3.82 7.17
N LEU A 68 -9.39 2.89 6.86
CA LEU A 68 -9.71 2.54 5.48
C LEU A 68 -10.26 3.73 4.70
N GLN A 69 -11.25 4.43 5.26
CA GLN A 69 -11.89 5.57 4.60
C GLN A 69 -11.01 6.83 4.59
N GLY A 70 -10.26 7.07 5.67
CA GLY A 70 -9.48 8.29 5.82
C GLY A 70 -8.10 8.27 5.16
N GLN A 71 -7.51 7.09 4.95
CA GLN A 71 -6.12 6.98 4.49
C GLN A 71 -5.98 6.02 3.29
N VAL A 72 -6.51 4.81 3.38
CA VAL A 72 -6.30 3.77 2.36
C VAL A 72 -7.03 4.11 1.06
N LYS A 73 -8.34 4.38 1.14
CA LYS A 73 -9.16 4.68 -0.04
C LYS A 73 -8.68 5.93 -0.80
N PRO A 74 -8.38 7.08 -0.15
CA PRO A 74 -7.84 8.24 -0.85
C PRO A 74 -6.50 7.98 -1.55
N CYS A 75 -5.64 7.14 -0.94
CA CYS A 75 -4.37 6.75 -1.55
C CYS A 75 -4.60 5.91 -2.81
N LEU A 76 -5.50 4.93 -2.76
CA LEU A 76 -5.84 4.10 -3.91
C LEU A 76 -6.52 4.93 -5.02
N GLU A 77 -7.41 5.86 -4.69
CA GLU A 77 -8.03 6.77 -5.66
C GLU A 77 -6.98 7.61 -6.39
N LYS A 78 -5.96 8.09 -5.67
CA LYS A 78 -4.82 8.79 -6.28
C LYS A 78 -4.04 7.86 -7.22
N LEU A 79 -3.70 6.65 -6.79
CA LEU A 79 -3.02 5.65 -7.64
C LEU A 79 -3.86 5.25 -8.86
N ASN A 80 -5.19 5.36 -8.77
CA ASN A 80 -6.07 5.08 -9.91
C ASN A 80 -5.98 6.14 -11.03
N THR A 81 -5.35 7.28 -10.75
CA THR A 81 -5.06 8.34 -11.73
C THR A 81 -3.61 8.33 -12.23
N ASP A 82 -2.83 7.30 -11.87
CA ASP A 82 -1.41 7.20 -12.23
C ASP A 82 -1.20 7.11 -13.75
N THR A 83 -0.03 7.51 -14.24
CA THR A 83 0.32 7.45 -15.66
C THR A 83 0.56 6.01 -16.13
N ASP A 84 1.03 5.14 -15.25
CA ASP A 84 1.30 3.74 -15.53
C ASP A 84 0.02 2.89 -15.46
N VAL A 85 -0.17 1.99 -16.43
CA VAL A 85 -1.39 1.19 -16.55
C VAL A 85 -1.53 0.13 -15.45
N ASP A 86 -0.42 -0.47 -15.01
CA ASP A 86 -0.44 -1.50 -13.98
C ASP A 86 -0.80 -0.88 -12.64
N VAL A 87 -0.27 0.31 -12.36
CA VAL A 87 -0.61 1.05 -11.14
C VAL A 87 -2.12 1.33 -11.07
N ARG A 88 -2.71 1.82 -12.17
CA ARG A 88 -4.17 2.05 -12.24
C ARG A 88 -4.96 0.74 -12.09
N TYR A 89 -4.54 -0.32 -12.78
CA TYR A 89 -5.21 -1.62 -12.72
C TYR A 89 -5.27 -2.16 -11.29
N PHE A 90 -4.13 -2.24 -10.60
CA PHE A 90 -4.07 -2.78 -9.24
C PHE A 90 -4.74 -1.85 -8.22
N ALA A 91 -4.73 -0.53 -8.44
CA ALA A 91 -5.47 0.41 -7.61
C ALA A 91 -6.99 0.19 -7.72
N SER A 92 -7.51 0.07 -8.95
CA SER A 92 -8.93 -0.25 -9.20
C SER A 92 -9.34 -1.59 -8.59
N GLU A 93 -8.51 -2.62 -8.76
CA GLU A 93 -8.76 -3.95 -8.17
C GLU A 93 -8.84 -3.85 -6.63
N ALA A 94 -7.90 -3.16 -6.00
CA ALA A 94 -7.87 -2.96 -4.56
C ALA A 94 -9.10 -2.21 -4.06
N ILE A 95 -9.54 -1.14 -4.74
CA ILE A 95 -10.75 -0.38 -4.39
C ILE A 95 -11.99 -1.26 -4.44
N CYS A 96 -12.10 -2.13 -5.44
CA CYS A 96 -13.26 -3.00 -5.63
C CYS A 96 -13.46 -4.02 -4.48
N VAL A 97 -12.39 -4.36 -3.77
CA VAL A 97 -12.40 -5.38 -2.70
C VAL A 97 -12.21 -4.80 -1.30
N LEU A 98 -12.18 -3.47 -1.15
CA LEU A 98 -12.14 -2.84 0.17
C LEU A 98 -13.42 -3.20 0.96
N PRO A 99 -13.29 -3.61 2.23
CA PRO A 99 -14.44 -3.93 3.09
C PRO A 99 -15.20 -2.68 3.56
#